data_AF-A0A7S4HIU3-F1
#
_entry.id   AF-A0A7S4HIU3-F1
#
_cell.length_a   1.000
_cell.length_b   1.000
_cell.length_c   1.000
_cell.angle_alpha   90.00
_cell.angle_beta   90.00
_cell.angle_gamma   90.00
#
_symmetry.space_group_name_H-M   'P 1'
#
loop_
_entity.id
_entity.type
_entity.pdbx_description
1 polymer ?
#
loop_
_entity_poly.entity_id
_entity_poly.type
_entity_poly.pdbx_seq_one_letter_code
_entity_poly.pdbx_strand_id
1 'polypeptide(L)'
;DVQADYMTALQVGLDVLLAGVPRLLVNLVSEVDVSLLHLLNSTAHDIECPCLFEKGDDGRAKMHAAATLYQEAMHKVAALSRYQARDDWTVVVQPMYEGFSFPMTAAGVPDASFFSPDKFHYSTKGHAAAAVGVWNNMLQPIGSKQTWTRDYVSTVLCPSSEQPFFATSKNSLEVEAKR
;
A
#
# COMPACT_ATOMS: atom_id res chain seq x y z
N ASP A 1 2.55 -21.74 -4.12
CA ASP A 1 3.70 -20.85 -3.84
C ASP A 1 3.07 -19.51 -3.54
N VAL A 2 3.23 -18.99 -2.32
CA VAL A 2 2.42 -17.88 -1.80
C VAL A 2 2.46 -16.64 -2.70
N GLN A 3 3.61 -16.35 -3.32
CA GLN A 3 3.73 -15.22 -4.24
C GLN A 3 2.97 -15.50 -5.55
N ALA A 4 3.17 -16.67 -6.15
CA ALA A 4 2.51 -17.06 -7.39
C ALA A 4 0.97 -17.16 -7.26
N ASP A 5 0.50 -17.66 -6.12
CA ASP A 5 -0.93 -17.80 -5.82
C ASP A 5 -1.58 -16.41 -5.71
N TYR A 6 -0.93 -15.47 -5.01
CA TYR A 6 -1.37 -14.08 -4.93
C TYR A 6 -1.34 -13.36 -6.28
N MET A 7 -0.28 -13.53 -7.08
CA MET A 7 -0.19 -12.97 -8.42
C MET A 7 -1.34 -13.45 -9.31
N THR A 8 -1.70 -14.74 -9.23
CA THR A 8 -2.83 -15.32 -9.96
C THR A 8 -4.15 -14.68 -9.54
N ALA A 9 -4.39 -14.57 -8.23
CA ALA A 9 -5.63 -13.99 -7.71
C ALA A 9 -5.79 -12.51 -8.10
N LEU A 10 -4.71 -11.72 -7.98
CA LEU A 10 -4.69 -10.32 -8.38
C LEU A 10 -4.99 -10.14 -9.88
N GLN A 11 -4.38 -10.99 -10.71
CA GLN A 11 -4.62 -11.02 -12.15
C GLN A 11 -6.08 -11.31 -12.49
N VAL A 12 -6.71 -12.29 -11.82
CA VAL A 12 -8.14 -12.60 -12.01
C VAL A 12 -9.02 -11.37 -11.74
N GLY A 13 -8.77 -10.66 -10.63
CA GLY A 13 -9.53 -9.44 -10.32
C GLY A 13 -9.33 -8.33 -11.34
N LEU A 14 -8.09 -8.07 -11.74
CA LEU A 14 -7.76 -7.07 -12.75
C LEU A 14 -8.35 -7.41 -14.13
N ASP A 15 -8.41 -8.70 -14.50
CA ASP A 15 -8.95 -9.14 -15.79
C ASP A 15 -10.47 -8.90 -15.88
N VAL A 16 -11.20 -9.08 -14.77
CA VAL A 16 -12.63 -8.71 -14.69
C VAL A 16 -12.83 -7.22 -14.93
N LEU A 17 -12.02 -6.37 -14.29
CA LEU A 17 -12.13 -4.92 -14.44
C LEU A 17 -11.72 -4.47 -15.86
N LEU A 18 -10.64 -5.04 -16.41
CA LEU A 18 -10.15 -4.72 -17.76
C LEU A 18 -11.19 -5.05 -18.84
N ALA A 19 -11.94 -6.14 -18.66
CA ALA A 19 -12.99 -6.56 -19.57
C ALA A 19 -14.29 -5.74 -19.43
N GLY A 20 -14.61 -5.30 -18.21
CA GLY A 20 -15.92 -4.72 -17.88
C GLY A 20 -15.99 -3.20 -17.77
N VAL A 21 -14.89 -2.51 -17.49
CA VAL A 21 -14.90 -1.08 -17.14
C VAL A 21 -14.13 -0.25 -18.18
N PRO A 22 -14.79 0.63 -18.94
CA PRO A 22 -14.10 1.52 -19.88
C PRO A 22 -13.43 2.68 -19.15
N ARG A 23 -12.25 3.12 -19.61
CA ARG A 23 -11.54 4.31 -19.09
C ARG A 23 -11.30 4.24 -17.58
N LEU A 24 -10.44 3.33 -17.14
CA LEU A 24 -10.19 3.12 -15.70
C LEU A 24 -8.71 3.24 -15.34
N LEU A 25 -8.45 4.03 -14.29
CA LEU A 25 -7.22 4.03 -13.51
C LEU A 25 -7.43 3.15 -12.28
N VAL A 26 -6.66 2.07 -12.17
CA VAL A 26 -6.66 1.20 -10.99
C VAL A 26 -5.51 1.61 -10.08
N ASN A 27 -5.85 1.98 -8.84
CA ASN A 27 -4.89 2.22 -7.78
C ASN A 27 -4.73 0.94 -6.95
N LEU A 28 -3.59 0.27 -7.09
CA LEU A 28 -3.22 -0.88 -6.27
C LEU A 28 -2.49 -0.37 -5.02
N VAL A 29 -3.23 -0.19 -3.93
CA VAL A 29 -2.64 0.22 -2.64
C VAL A 29 -1.90 -0.97 -2.03
N SER A 30 -0.61 -0.79 -1.76
CA SER A 30 0.27 -1.82 -1.19
C SER A 30 -0.29 -2.46 0.09
N GLU A 31 -0.03 -3.75 0.27
CA GLU A 31 -0.42 -4.48 1.47
C GLU A 31 0.34 -3.97 2.71
N VAL A 32 -0.30 -3.99 3.88
CA VAL A 32 0.34 -3.59 5.15
C VAL A 32 1.05 -4.78 5.77
N ASP A 33 2.27 -4.58 6.30
CA ASP A 33 2.93 -5.60 7.11
C ASP A 33 2.31 -5.69 8.51
N VAL A 34 1.42 -6.68 8.67
CA VAL A 34 0.73 -6.96 9.94
C VAL A 34 1.61 -7.67 10.96
N SER A 35 2.85 -8.07 10.62
CA SER A 35 3.77 -8.68 11.60
C SER A 35 4.07 -7.75 12.78
N LEU A 36 3.89 -6.43 12.60
CA LEU A 36 4.07 -5.40 13.61
C LEU A 36 2.98 -5.38 14.68
N LEU A 37 1.83 -6.04 14.49
CA LEU A 37 0.70 -6.00 15.44
C LEU A 37 1.09 -6.41 16.86
N HIS A 38 2.14 -7.22 17.04
CA HIS A 38 2.68 -7.57 18.37
C HIS A 38 3.11 -6.36 19.22
N LEU A 39 3.36 -5.19 18.59
CA LEU A 39 3.68 -3.94 19.27
C LEU A 39 2.44 -3.21 19.81
N LEU A 40 1.23 -3.65 19.43
CA LEU A 40 -0.04 -3.14 19.89
C LEU A 40 -0.67 -4.15 20.86
N ASN A 41 -0.96 -3.72 22.09
CA ASN A 41 -1.55 -4.60 23.09
C ASN A 41 -3.06 -4.77 22.88
N SER A 42 -3.53 -5.87 22.30
CA SER A 42 -4.97 -6.18 22.14
C SER A 42 -5.24 -7.68 22.23
N THR A 43 -6.31 -8.06 22.96
CA THR A 43 -6.79 -9.45 23.03
C THR A 43 -7.47 -9.90 21.74
N ALA A 44 -7.84 -8.97 20.84
CA ALA A 44 -8.41 -9.32 19.54
C ALA A 44 -7.39 -10.03 18.65
N HIS A 45 -6.11 -9.68 18.81
CA HIS A 45 -5.04 -10.21 17.95
C HIS A 45 -4.77 -11.70 18.17
N ASP A 46 -5.02 -12.22 19.38
CA ASP A 46 -4.93 -13.65 19.68
C ASP A 46 -5.97 -14.48 18.89
N ILE A 47 -7.06 -13.85 18.45
CA ILE A 47 -8.13 -14.49 17.68
C ILE A 47 -7.89 -14.30 16.18
N GLU A 48 -7.56 -13.08 15.76
CA GLU A 48 -7.43 -12.72 14.34
C GLU A 48 -6.10 -13.21 13.74
N CYS A 49 -5.03 -13.18 14.51
CA CYS A 49 -3.67 -13.49 14.07
C CYS A 49 -2.89 -14.30 15.13
N PRO A 50 -3.40 -15.49 15.55
CA PRO A 50 -2.79 -16.28 16.63
C PRO A 50 -1.30 -16.58 16.39
N CYS A 51 -0.90 -16.78 15.13
CA CYS A 51 0.49 -17.07 14.75
C CYS A 51 1.49 -15.96 15.11
N LEU A 52 1.04 -14.71 15.30
CA LEU A 52 1.93 -13.59 15.67
C LEU A 52 2.31 -13.61 17.17
N PHE A 53 1.50 -14.28 18.00
CA PHE A 53 1.59 -14.27 19.46
C PHE A 53 1.97 -15.64 20.05
N GLU A 54 1.97 -16.70 19.23
CA GLU A 54 2.57 -17.98 19.58
C GLU A 54 4.06 -17.83 19.96
N LYS A 55 4.55 -18.71 20.85
CA LYS A 55 5.94 -18.67 21.31
C LYS A 55 6.89 -19.05 20.17
N GLY A 56 7.68 -18.08 19.71
CA GLY A 56 8.70 -18.23 18.67
C GLY A 56 8.64 -17.06 17.68
N ASP A 57 9.73 -16.79 16.95
CA ASP A 57 9.77 -15.73 15.94
C ASP A 57 9.26 -16.18 14.55
N ASP A 58 8.92 -17.46 14.40
CA ASP A 58 8.60 -18.06 13.10
C ASP A 58 7.33 -17.45 12.47
N GLY A 59 6.26 -17.23 13.25
CA GLY A 59 5.02 -16.66 12.73
C GLY A 59 5.17 -15.20 12.30
N ARG A 60 5.83 -14.37 13.09
CA ARG A 60 6.10 -12.96 12.74
C ARG A 60 7.00 -12.85 11.51
N ALA A 61 8.09 -13.62 11.45
CA ALA A 61 9.00 -13.63 10.31
C ALA A 61 8.30 -14.11 9.03
N LYS A 62 7.44 -15.14 9.11
CA LYS A 62 6.64 -15.62 7.98
C LYS A 62 5.65 -14.56 7.49
N MET A 63 4.97 -13.85 8.39
CA MET A 63 4.02 -12.80 8.02
C MET A 63 4.72 -11.60 7.38
N HIS A 64 5.88 -11.19 7.92
CA HIS A 64 6.71 -10.15 7.30
C HIS A 64 7.16 -10.56 5.89
N ALA A 65 7.68 -11.78 5.73
CA ALA A 65 8.10 -12.30 4.44
C ALA A 65 6.94 -12.38 3.43
N ALA A 66 5.75 -12.79 3.88
CA ALA A 66 4.55 -12.82 3.05
C ALA A 66 4.14 -11.41 2.58
N ALA A 67 4.16 -10.41 3.47
CA ALA A 67 3.87 -9.02 3.11
C ALA A 67 4.84 -8.50 2.05
N THR A 68 6.15 -8.74 2.19
CA THR A 68 7.15 -8.40 1.17
C THR A 68 6.87 -9.09 -0.16
N LEU A 69 6.58 -10.40 -0.15
CA LEU A 69 6.27 -11.15 -1.36
C LEU A 69 5.01 -10.65 -2.06
N TYR A 70 3.99 -10.25 -1.31
CA TYR A 70 2.77 -9.65 -1.85
C TYR A 70 3.04 -8.29 -2.47
N GLN A 71 3.74 -7.39 -1.78
CA GLN A 71 4.12 -6.08 -2.32
C GLN A 71 4.92 -6.23 -3.63
N GLU A 72 5.92 -7.12 -3.67
CA GLU A 72 6.65 -7.44 -4.90
C GLU A 72 5.75 -7.98 -6.02
N ALA A 73 4.82 -8.88 -5.67
CA ALA A 73 3.87 -9.44 -6.63
C ALA A 73 2.96 -8.35 -7.22
N MET A 74 2.51 -7.38 -6.42
CA MET A 74 1.71 -6.25 -6.90
C MET A 74 2.46 -5.45 -7.96
N HIS A 75 3.75 -5.14 -7.73
CA HIS A 75 4.60 -4.47 -8.72
C HIS A 75 4.79 -5.31 -9.99
N LYS A 76 5.13 -6.60 -9.84
CA LYS A 76 5.29 -7.52 -10.97
C LYS A 76 4.03 -7.61 -11.83
N VAL A 77 2.86 -7.74 -11.19
CA VAL A 77 1.57 -7.82 -11.88
C VAL A 77 1.23 -6.50 -12.57
N ALA A 78 1.37 -5.36 -11.89
CA ALA A 78 1.09 -4.06 -12.49
C ALA A 78 1.98 -3.78 -13.72
N ALA A 79 3.22 -4.26 -13.73
CA ALA A 79 4.17 -4.12 -14.83
C ALA A 79 3.91 -5.06 -16.02
N LEU A 80 2.98 -6.02 -15.93
CA LEU A 80 2.68 -6.93 -17.04
C LEU A 80 2.19 -6.15 -18.27
N SER A 81 2.74 -6.47 -19.44
CA SER A 81 2.45 -5.79 -20.71
C SER A 81 0.95 -5.73 -21.03
N ARG A 82 0.19 -6.78 -20.67
CA ARG A 82 -1.27 -6.84 -20.85
C ARG A 82 -2.03 -5.70 -20.18
N TYR A 83 -1.52 -5.17 -19.06
CA TYR A 83 -2.14 -4.05 -18.34
C TYR A 83 -1.59 -2.68 -18.76
N GLN A 84 -0.59 -2.65 -19.64
CA GLN A 84 0.00 -1.43 -20.20
C GLN A 84 -0.43 -1.20 -21.66
N ALA A 85 -1.10 -2.18 -22.28
CA ALA A 85 -1.37 -2.21 -23.72
C ALA A 85 -2.42 -1.20 -24.23
N ARG A 86 -3.25 -0.61 -23.35
CA ARG A 86 -4.39 0.26 -23.71
C ARG A 86 -4.19 1.69 -23.23
N ASP A 87 -4.64 2.67 -24.00
CA ASP A 87 -4.56 4.10 -23.66
C ASP A 87 -5.63 4.58 -22.69
N ASP A 88 -6.74 3.86 -22.62
CA ASP A 88 -7.85 4.11 -21.70
C ASP A 88 -7.80 3.25 -20.44
N TRP A 89 -6.64 2.69 -20.11
CA TRP A 89 -6.49 1.81 -18.96
C TRP A 89 -5.08 1.92 -18.38
N THR A 90 -4.98 1.91 -17.06
CA THR A 90 -3.68 1.76 -16.39
C THR A 90 -3.84 1.22 -14.98
N VAL A 91 -2.82 0.49 -14.52
CA VAL A 91 -2.71 -0.02 -13.15
C VAL A 91 -1.47 0.61 -12.54
N VAL A 92 -1.64 1.28 -11.40
CA VAL A 92 -0.57 1.99 -10.69
C VAL A 92 -0.51 1.49 -9.26
N VAL A 93 0.66 1.00 -8.84
CA VAL A 93 0.92 0.68 -7.44
C VAL A 93 1.10 1.96 -6.64
N GLN A 94 0.42 2.06 -5.50
CA GLN A 94 0.61 3.11 -4.50
C GLN A 94 1.36 2.49 -3.31
N PRO A 95 2.69 2.66 -3.25
CA PRO A 95 3.58 1.97 -2.29
C PRO A 95 3.49 2.53 -0.87
N MET A 96 2.41 3.27 -0.53
CA MET A 96 2.25 3.93 0.75
C MET A 96 2.54 3.02 1.95
N TYR A 97 2.23 1.73 1.92
CA TYR A 97 2.46 0.81 3.04
C TYR A 97 3.74 -0.02 2.94
N GLU A 98 4.56 0.18 1.91
CA GLU A 98 5.87 -0.49 1.80
C GLU A 98 6.83 0.06 2.86
N GLY A 99 7.46 -0.85 3.62
CA GLY A 99 8.30 -0.46 4.77
C GLY A 99 7.51 0.25 5.89
N PHE A 100 6.20 -0.01 6.00
CA PHE A 100 5.32 0.59 7.00
C PHE A 100 5.91 0.48 8.41
N SER A 101 5.73 1.54 9.18
CA SER A 101 5.99 1.56 10.61
C SER A 101 4.86 2.33 11.30
N PHE A 102 4.50 1.91 12.52
CA PHE A 102 3.44 2.61 13.24
C PHE A 102 3.80 4.08 13.48
N PRO A 103 2.81 4.98 13.40
CA PRO A 103 2.92 6.30 13.99
C PRO A 103 3.29 6.19 15.47
N MET A 104 4.11 7.11 15.95
CA MET A 104 4.66 7.03 17.30
C MET A 104 4.32 8.27 18.10
N THR A 105 4.00 8.07 19.37
CA THR A 105 3.80 9.16 20.31
C THR A 105 5.15 9.80 20.69
N ALA A 106 5.11 10.98 21.33
CA ALA A 106 6.31 11.62 21.88
C ALA A 106 7.03 10.75 22.92
N ALA A 107 6.34 9.78 23.53
CA ALA A 107 6.91 8.80 24.45
C ALA A 107 7.59 7.60 23.75
N GLY A 108 7.59 7.56 22.40
CA GLY A 108 8.25 6.51 21.63
C GLY A 108 7.47 5.20 21.49
N VAL A 109 6.19 5.17 21.91
CA VAL A 109 5.30 4.00 21.74
C VAL A 109 4.34 4.20 20.57
N PRO A 110 3.83 3.11 19.94
CA PRO A 110 2.83 3.21 18.88
C PRO A 110 1.62 4.05 19.30
N ASP A 111 1.23 5.02 18.46
CA ASP A 111 0.07 5.87 18.70
C ASP A 111 -1.22 5.09 18.40
N ALA A 112 -1.78 4.49 19.44
CA ALA A 112 -3.01 3.71 19.36
C ALA A 112 -4.22 4.52 18.85
N SER A 113 -4.19 5.86 18.84
CA SER A 113 -5.30 6.66 18.30
C SER A 113 -5.49 6.51 16.79
N PHE A 114 -4.51 5.94 16.07
CA PHE A 114 -4.62 5.56 14.66
C PHE A 114 -5.46 4.31 14.43
N PHE A 115 -5.79 3.57 15.48
CA PHE A 115 -6.49 2.29 15.39
C PHE A 115 -7.84 2.32 16.10
N SER A 116 -8.72 1.45 15.67
CA SER A 116 -9.98 1.15 16.32
C SER A 116 -9.72 0.46 17.69
N PRO A 117 -10.75 0.27 18.54
CA PRO A 117 -10.61 -0.42 19.81
C PRO A 117 -9.96 -1.82 19.74
N ASP A 118 -10.10 -2.54 18.62
CA ASP A 118 -9.44 -3.83 18.39
C ASP A 118 -7.92 -3.74 18.16
N LYS A 119 -7.41 -2.53 17.89
CA LYS A 119 -6.02 -2.24 17.52
C LYS A 119 -5.53 -3.02 16.29
N PHE A 120 -6.44 -3.42 15.43
CA PHE A 120 -6.20 -4.08 14.16
C PHE A 120 -6.64 -3.17 13.02
N HIS A 121 -7.91 -2.78 13.01
CA HIS A 121 -8.45 -1.87 12.02
C HIS A 121 -8.05 -0.42 12.32
N TYR A 122 -7.96 0.41 11.27
CA TYR A 122 -7.71 1.84 11.45
C TYR A 122 -8.91 2.55 12.08
N SER A 123 -8.64 3.58 12.89
CA SER A 123 -9.65 4.55 13.31
C SER A 123 -9.95 5.53 12.17
N THR A 124 -10.90 6.44 12.39
CA THR A 124 -11.11 7.59 11.48
C THR A 124 -9.82 8.38 11.27
N LYS A 125 -8.98 8.55 12.31
CA LYS A 125 -7.67 9.22 12.20
C LYS A 125 -6.71 8.43 11.31
N GLY A 126 -6.65 7.11 11.49
CA GLY A 126 -5.81 6.24 10.66
C GLY A 126 -6.23 6.23 9.20
N HIS A 127 -7.53 6.09 8.93
CA HIS A 127 -8.07 6.18 7.58
C HIS A 127 -7.82 7.55 6.93
N ALA A 128 -7.94 8.65 7.68
CA ALA A 128 -7.64 9.98 7.15
C ALA A 128 -6.16 10.12 6.73
N ALA A 129 -5.23 9.67 7.57
CA ALA A 129 -3.80 9.70 7.25
C ALA A 129 -3.45 8.79 6.06
N ALA A 130 -4.03 7.59 5.99
CA ALA A 130 -3.89 6.70 4.83
C ALA A 130 -4.42 7.32 3.54
N ALA A 131 -5.57 7.98 3.60
CA ALA A 131 -6.14 8.67 2.45
C ALA A 131 -5.23 9.80 1.94
N VAL A 132 -4.63 10.59 2.84
CA VAL A 132 -3.63 11.61 2.45
C VAL A 132 -2.40 10.97 1.81
N GLY A 133 -1.90 9.87 2.37
CA GLY A 133 -0.78 9.13 1.83
C GLY A 133 -1.02 8.65 0.39
N VAL A 134 -2.14 7.95 0.17
CA VAL A 134 -2.55 7.45 -1.15
C VAL A 134 -2.82 8.60 -2.13
N TRP A 135 -3.46 9.69 -1.67
CA TRP A 135 -3.69 10.88 -2.49
C TRP A 135 -2.38 11.48 -3.01
N ASN A 136 -1.41 11.67 -2.12
CA ASN A 136 -0.11 12.21 -2.49
C ASN A 136 0.64 11.28 -3.43
N ASN A 137 0.57 9.96 -3.19
CA ASN A 137 1.10 8.93 -4.09
C ASN A 137 0.52 9.06 -5.52
N MET A 138 -0.77 9.36 -5.67
CA MET A 138 -1.37 9.59 -7.00
C MET A 138 -0.83 10.83 -7.71
N LEU A 139 -0.28 11.81 -6.99
CA LEU A 139 0.30 13.04 -7.57
C LEU A 139 1.82 12.97 -7.74
N GLN A 140 2.47 11.94 -7.20
CA GLN A 140 3.91 11.73 -7.29
C GLN A 140 4.28 10.84 -8.47
N PRO A 141 5.27 11.22 -9.31
CA PRO A 141 5.77 10.38 -10.40
C PRO A 141 6.14 8.97 -9.93
N ILE A 142 5.94 7.97 -10.80
CA ILE A 142 6.48 6.62 -10.57
C ILE A 142 7.98 6.72 -10.29
N GLY A 143 8.47 5.97 -9.30
CA GLY A 143 9.85 6.05 -8.80
C GLY A 143 10.07 7.10 -7.71
N SER A 144 9.18 8.09 -7.57
CA SER A 144 9.24 9.14 -6.54
C SER A 144 8.06 9.12 -5.56
N LYS A 145 7.23 8.07 -5.61
CA LYS A 145 6.12 7.90 -4.68
C LYS A 145 6.66 7.63 -3.27
N GLN A 146 6.16 8.37 -2.30
CA GLN A 146 6.56 8.23 -0.89
C GLN A 146 5.96 6.97 -0.25
N THR A 147 6.57 6.53 0.85
CA THR A 147 6.05 5.46 1.71
C THR A 147 5.65 6.02 3.09
N TRP A 148 4.97 5.21 3.89
CA TRP A 148 4.55 5.58 5.24
C TRP A 148 5.74 5.68 6.19
N THR A 149 5.81 6.78 6.92
CA THR A 149 6.84 7.03 7.94
C THR A 149 6.23 7.11 9.34
N ARG A 150 7.08 7.06 10.38
CA ARG A 150 6.67 7.19 11.78
C ARG A 150 5.95 8.51 12.10
N ASP A 151 6.25 9.57 11.35
CA ASP A 151 5.61 10.87 11.53
C ASP A 151 4.32 11.01 10.72
N TYR A 152 3.98 9.98 9.92
CA TYR A 152 2.88 9.89 8.96
C TYR A 152 2.76 11.12 8.03
N VAL A 153 2.09 10.93 6.90
CA VAL A 153 1.90 12.05 5.96
C VAL A 153 0.59 12.75 6.33
N SER A 154 0.70 14.01 6.75
CA SER A 154 -0.47 14.85 7.08
C SER A 154 -0.69 15.98 6.07
N THR A 155 0.33 16.39 5.33
CA THR A 155 0.24 17.43 4.31
C THR A 155 -0.36 16.87 3.03
N VAL A 156 -1.49 17.42 2.60
CA VAL A 156 -2.12 17.08 1.32
C VAL A 156 -1.42 17.83 0.18
N LEU A 157 -0.97 17.11 -0.84
CA LEU A 157 -0.44 17.70 -2.06
C LEU A 157 -1.58 18.20 -2.96
N CYS A 158 -1.34 19.34 -3.60
CA CYS A 158 -2.22 19.88 -4.63
C CYS A 158 -1.58 19.65 -6.01
N PRO A 159 -2.37 19.36 -7.07
CA PRO A 159 -1.88 19.38 -8.44
C PRO A 159 -1.27 20.76 -8.79
N SER A 160 -0.25 20.77 -9.64
CA SER A 160 0.37 22.02 -10.15
C SER A 160 0.09 22.20 -11.63
N SER A 161 0.43 23.38 -12.18
CA SER A 161 0.38 23.63 -13.63
C SER A 161 1.30 22.69 -14.42
N GLU A 162 2.43 22.30 -13.84
CA GLU A 162 3.42 21.41 -14.45
C GLU A 162 3.01 19.93 -14.36
N GLN A 163 2.24 19.56 -13.32
CA GLN A 163 1.74 18.20 -13.08
C GLN A 163 0.25 18.23 -12.71
N PRO A 164 -0.64 18.49 -13.69
CA PRO A 164 -2.08 18.65 -13.43
C PRO A 164 -2.85 17.33 -13.35
N PHE A 165 -2.22 16.19 -13.65
CA PHE A 165 -2.85 14.87 -13.73
C PHE A 165 -2.27 13.91 -12.71
N PHE A 166 -3.03 12.84 -12.40
CA PHE A 166 -2.48 11.73 -11.64
C PHE A 166 -1.32 11.07 -12.39
N ALA A 167 -0.30 10.70 -11.63
CA ALA A 167 0.92 10.09 -12.11
C ALA A 167 0.71 8.59 -12.41
N THR A 168 1.06 8.21 -13.62
CA THR A 168 0.93 6.88 -14.21
C THR A 168 2.22 6.51 -14.93
N SER A 169 2.32 5.27 -15.43
CA SER A 169 3.45 4.84 -16.27
C SER A 169 3.60 5.68 -17.54
N LYS A 170 2.53 6.31 -18.02
CA LYS A 170 2.50 7.04 -19.29
C LYS A 170 2.97 8.49 -19.20
N ASN A 171 2.89 9.11 -18.02
CA ASN A 171 3.23 10.52 -17.82
C ASN A 171 4.29 10.77 -16.73
N SER A 172 4.84 9.71 -16.10
CA SER A 172 5.91 9.84 -15.11
C SER A 172 7.31 9.88 -15.74
N LEU A 173 7.51 9.23 -16.90
CA LEU A 173 8.83 9.07 -17.51
C LEU A 173 9.35 10.37 -18.18
N GLU A 174 8.48 11.30 -18.54
CA GLU A 174 8.90 12.59 -19.11
C GLU A 174 9.51 13.55 -18.08
N VAL A 175 9.26 13.33 -16.79
CA VAL A 175 9.75 14.19 -15.70
C VAL A 175 11.22 13.90 -15.38
N GLU A 176 11.67 12.66 -15.53
CA GLU A 176 13.09 12.28 -15.35
C GLU A 176 13.96 12.74 -16.52
N ALA A 177 13.46 12.74 -17.76
CA ALA A 177 14.21 13.16 -18.94
C ALA A 177 14.44 14.69 -19.03
N LYS A 178 13.87 15.47 -18.11
CA LYS A 178 14.01 16.94 -18.02
C LYS A 178 14.79 17.42 -16.80
N ARG A 179 15.36 16.50 -16.01
CA ARG A 179 16.30 16.80 -14.92
C ARG A 179 17.72 16.42 -15.33
#